data_AF-L7JYN4-F1
#
_entry.id   AF-L7JYN4-F1
#
_cell.length_a   1.000
_cell.length_b   1.000
_cell.length_c   1.000
_cell.angle_alpha   90.00
_cell.angle_beta   90.00
_cell.angle_gamma   90.00
#
_symmetry.space_group_name_H-M   'P 1'
#
loop_
_entity.id
_entity.type
_entity.pdbx_description
1 polymer ?
#
loop_
_entity_poly.entity_id
_entity_poly.type
_entity_poly.pdbx_seq_one_letter_code
_entity_poly.pdbx_strand_id
1 'polypeptide(L)'
;VCAPLTMVDVSIMTATKFHQVALEDDKKIGESLITIFGCEIKLFYDYELTKSIDTEQLPTSLELPDIIYSDYEEEIVAQNKKSTGNKDIFCNHGDNAMCVNCAPVSPWDPKLLRERGIKYLSFGAFKEKNQRIERLTYRNECKHAQNVKCTRCMERTIALKQQNYRMIDHVEIDHSKTVDNFISFWRGTGRNRFGFLLGKIKDYERVPLGKTAVVSAIYDPLQENFPDGFVVHEKECSKIRALLDYIGLDVIGMIYTDLNHKRDYLLSCTEIDAMAKFQNENMFADDDGKVFNSRFVSVVVRNNDAGVELEAYSVSEQGMVLIDENIIKPCTDKQTFVSTHPIIYLEKNEYDLVVEKNTMRVPVEYLIVDIPHGFSEKSMFPCGTYFNPEWGKMKVAKYFTDYSLEKFQNFNVLLYFFQKFNGSDRSLNADMKLLVDAVLGRVRIEKFLQTFTFLKFTDSIESHRKEEWDCKICTYRNLDGTDRCEMCETQRNYG
;
A
#
# COMPACT_ATOMS: atom_id res chain seq x y z
N VAL A 1 -20.07 4.88 -42.50
CA VAL A 1 -20.20 5.68 -41.27
C VAL A 1 -21.15 4.92 -40.37
N CYS A 2 -20.63 4.26 -39.34
CA CYS A 2 -21.43 3.57 -38.33
C CYS A 2 -20.96 4.10 -36.97
N ALA A 3 -21.89 4.54 -36.13
CA ALA A 3 -21.57 4.89 -34.74
C ALA A 3 -21.32 3.61 -33.93
N PRO A 4 -20.48 3.64 -32.89
CA PRO A 4 -20.36 2.53 -31.96
C PRO A 4 -21.65 2.43 -31.12
N LEU A 5 -22.23 1.23 -31.05
CA LEU A 5 -23.32 0.92 -30.15
C LEU A 5 -22.83 0.96 -28.69
N THR A 6 -23.45 1.80 -27.87
CA THR A 6 -23.27 1.78 -26.42
C THR A 6 -24.12 0.66 -25.83
N MET A 7 -23.51 -0.45 -25.43
CA MET A 7 -24.19 -1.45 -24.60
C MET A 7 -24.32 -0.92 -23.17
N VAL A 8 -25.50 -1.07 -22.58
CA VAL A 8 -25.77 -0.71 -21.18
C VAL A 8 -26.14 -1.99 -20.44
N ASP A 9 -25.20 -2.54 -19.68
CA ASP A 9 -25.44 -3.72 -18.83
C ASP A 9 -26.20 -3.30 -17.57
N VAL A 10 -27.51 -3.58 -17.51
CA VAL A 10 -28.34 -3.32 -16.34
C VAL A 10 -28.46 -4.60 -15.49
N SER A 11 -27.71 -4.66 -14.40
CA SER A 11 -27.80 -5.76 -13.43
C SER A 11 -28.88 -5.49 -12.38
N ILE A 12 -29.95 -6.29 -12.38
CA ILE A 12 -31.04 -6.19 -11.38
C ILE A 12 -31.00 -7.41 -10.45
N MET A 13 -30.59 -7.20 -9.20
CA MET A 13 -30.70 -8.22 -8.16
C MET A 13 -32.11 -8.23 -7.55
N THR A 14 -32.73 -9.41 -7.48
CA THR A 14 -33.83 -9.70 -6.55
C THR A 14 -33.48 -10.91 -5.71
N ALA A 15 -34.01 -10.97 -4.48
CA ALA A 15 -33.45 -11.77 -3.38
C ALA A 15 -33.43 -13.31 -3.55
N THR A 16 -33.87 -13.87 -4.68
CA THR A 16 -33.94 -15.35 -4.87
C THR A 16 -33.55 -15.91 -6.24
N LYS A 17 -33.22 -15.11 -7.27
CA LYS A 17 -32.74 -15.63 -8.57
C LYS A 17 -31.92 -14.60 -9.37
N PHE A 18 -30.87 -15.09 -10.04
CA PHE A 18 -30.05 -14.32 -10.98
C PHE A 18 -30.63 -14.45 -12.39
N HIS A 19 -30.94 -13.33 -13.05
CA HIS A 19 -31.31 -13.28 -14.47
C HIS A 19 -30.47 -12.22 -15.17
N GLN A 20 -29.73 -12.64 -16.20
CA GLN A 20 -28.93 -11.76 -17.06
C GLN A 20 -29.71 -11.59 -18.37
N VAL A 21 -30.01 -10.35 -18.75
CA VAL A 21 -30.84 -10.04 -19.92
C VAL A 21 -30.09 -9.02 -20.78
N ALA A 22 -29.62 -9.46 -21.95
CA ALA A 22 -29.07 -8.60 -22.98
C ALA A 22 -30.19 -8.25 -23.98
N LEU A 23 -30.44 -6.96 -24.24
CA LEU A 23 -31.47 -6.49 -25.16
C LEU A 23 -31.00 -5.27 -25.96
N GLU A 24 -31.30 -5.28 -27.26
CA GLU A 24 -30.81 -4.32 -28.27
C GLU A 24 -31.85 -3.23 -28.66
N ASP A 25 -32.95 -3.05 -27.93
CA ASP A 25 -34.00 -2.07 -28.27
C ASP A 25 -34.70 -1.46 -27.04
N ASP A 26 -34.70 -0.13 -26.94
CA ASP A 26 -35.28 0.68 -25.84
C ASP A 26 -36.76 0.35 -25.59
N LYS A 27 -37.52 0.05 -26.65
CA LYS A 27 -38.96 -0.26 -26.57
C LYS A 27 -39.25 -1.56 -25.83
N LYS A 28 -38.34 -2.54 -25.86
CA LYS A 28 -38.51 -3.84 -25.17
C LYS A 28 -38.25 -3.73 -23.66
N ILE A 29 -37.51 -2.70 -23.24
CA ILE A 29 -37.21 -2.44 -21.81
C ILE A 29 -38.49 -2.08 -21.07
N GLY A 30 -39.32 -1.17 -21.62
CA GLY A 30 -40.59 -0.76 -21.01
C GLY A 30 -41.58 -1.91 -20.81
N GLU A 31 -41.81 -2.73 -21.85
CA GLU A 31 -42.73 -3.88 -21.78
C GLU A 31 -42.23 -4.95 -20.78
N SER A 32 -40.91 -5.16 -20.71
CA SER A 32 -40.30 -6.10 -19.75
C SER A 32 -40.42 -5.61 -18.31
N LEU A 33 -40.19 -4.31 -18.05
CA LEU A 33 -40.33 -3.72 -16.71
C LEU A 33 -41.79 -3.71 -16.23
N ILE A 34 -42.76 -3.44 -17.11
CA ILE A 34 -44.20 -3.55 -16.78
C ILE A 34 -44.56 -4.99 -16.40
N THR A 35 -43.99 -5.99 -17.08
CA THR A 35 -44.23 -7.42 -16.79
C THR A 35 -43.63 -7.86 -15.45
N ILE A 36 -42.52 -7.24 -15.00
CA ILE A 36 -41.80 -7.59 -13.77
C ILE A 36 -42.33 -6.84 -12.55
N PHE A 37 -42.63 -5.53 -12.69
CA PHE A 37 -42.98 -4.65 -11.57
C PHE A 37 -44.46 -4.24 -11.52
N GLY A 38 -45.25 -4.52 -12.56
CA GLY A 38 -46.70 -4.29 -12.58
C GLY A 38 -47.13 -2.83 -12.69
N CYS A 39 -46.20 -1.90 -12.93
CA CYS A 39 -46.44 -0.46 -13.03
C CYS A 39 -45.78 0.16 -14.27
N GLU A 40 -46.38 1.24 -14.80
CA GLU A 40 -45.90 1.93 -16.02
C GLU A 40 -44.76 2.90 -15.69
N ILE A 41 -43.51 2.43 -15.78
CA ILE A 41 -42.30 3.25 -15.55
C ILE A 41 -41.95 4.03 -16.82
N LYS A 42 -41.99 5.38 -16.74
CA LYS A 42 -41.57 6.27 -17.83
C LYS A 42 -40.15 6.76 -17.60
N LEU A 43 -39.22 6.25 -18.42
CA LEU A 43 -37.85 6.72 -18.49
C LEU A 43 -37.77 7.94 -19.42
N PHE A 44 -37.06 8.99 -18.99
CA PHE A 44 -36.79 10.18 -19.79
C PHE A 44 -35.28 10.39 -19.88
N TYR A 45 -34.77 10.64 -21.08
CA TYR A 45 -33.38 11.01 -21.33
C TYR A 45 -33.31 12.44 -21.85
N ASP A 46 -32.53 13.31 -21.19
CA ASP A 46 -32.17 14.65 -21.69
C ASP A 46 -30.73 14.60 -22.22
N TYR A 47 -30.59 14.34 -23.53
CA TYR A 47 -29.29 14.22 -24.19
C TYR A 47 -28.56 15.55 -24.37
N GLU A 48 -29.23 16.68 -24.16
CA GLU A 48 -28.65 18.02 -24.34
C GLU A 48 -28.42 18.76 -23.02
N LEU A 49 -28.76 18.15 -21.87
CA LEU A 49 -28.65 18.72 -20.51
C LEU A 49 -29.33 20.10 -20.39
N THR A 50 -30.49 20.24 -21.03
CA THR A 50 -31.18 21.55 -21.18
C THR A 50 -32.13 21.89 -20.03
N LYS A 51 -32.42 20.95 -19.12
CA LYS A 51 -33.31 21.17 -17.97
C LYS A 51 -32.60 21.07 -16.62
N SER A 52 -32.49 22.20 -15.93
CA SER A 52 -32.28 22.21 -14.47
C SER A 52 -33.57 21.78 -13.76
N ILE A 53 -33.50 20.71 -12.95
CA ILE A 53 -34.60 20.31 -12.07
C ILE A 53 -34.56 21.18 -10.82
N ASP A 54 -35.65 21.89 -10.53
CA ASP A 54 -35.80 22.69 -9.32
C ASP A 54 -36.09 21.77 -8.12
N THR A 55 -35.16 21.68 -7.19
CA THR A 55 -35.20 20.73 -6.07
C THR A 55 -36.26 21.05 -5.01
N GLU A 56 -36.87 22.24 -5.04
CA GLU A 56 -37.86 22.67 -4.05
C GLU A 56 -39.29 22.16 -4.33
N GLN A 57 -39.55 21.51 -5.47
CA GLN A 57 -40.88 20.97 -5.85
C GLN A 57 -40.96 19.43 -5.90
N LEU A 58 -40.25 18.74 -5.00
CA LEU A 58 -40.48 17.30 -4.79
C LEU A 58 -41.89 17.06 -4.19
N PRO A 59 -42.75 16.24 -4.81
CA PRO A 59 -44.13 16.05 -4.35
C PRO A 59 -44.19 15.36 -2.99
N THR A 60 -45.01 15.90 -2.10
CA THR A 60 -45.15 15.45 -0.71
C THR A 60 -46.02 14.18 -0.63
N SER A 61 -45.46 13.08 -0.12
CA SER A 61 -46.05 11.73 0.08
C SER A 61 -46.31 10.91 -1.20
N LEU A 62 -46.15 9.57 -1.24
CA LEU A 62 -46.12 8.58 -0.15
C LEU A 62 -45.16 7.38 -0.41
N GLU A 63 -44.31 7.07 0.58
CA GLU A 63 -43.73 5.76 1.00
C GLU A 63 -43.16 4.74 -0.03
N LEU A 64 -41.83 4.84 -0.25
CA LEU A 64 -40.73 3.84 -0.02
C LEU A 64 -41.04 2.31 0.01
N PRO A 65 -40.06 1.42 -0.27
CA PRO A 65 -38.63 1.65 -0.51
C PRO A 65 -38.23 1.30 -1.97
N ASP A 66 -36.97 1.44 -2.41
CA ASP A 66 -35.74 1.81 -1.69
C ASP A 66 -34.83 2.72 -2.56
N ILE A 67 -33.78 3.30 -1.97
CA ILE A 67 -32.73 4.03 -2.69
C ILE A 67 -31.41 3.29 -2.49
N ILE A 68 -31.05 2.46 -3.47
CA ILE A 68 -29.70 1.90 -3.56
C ILE A 68 -28.76 3.05 -3.97
N TYR A 69 -28.15 3.68 -2.96
CA TYR A 69 -26.87 4.34 -3.16
C TYR A 69 -25.84 3.26 -3.49
N SER A 70 -25.62 3.01 -4.78
CA SER A 70 -24.30 2.57 -5.19
C SER A 70 -23.41 3.80 -5.11
N ASP A 71 -22.51 3.83 -4.11
CA ASP A 71 -21.26 4.56 -4.23
C ASP A 71 -20.45 3.90 -5.35
N TYR A 72 -20.88 4.14 -6.58
CA TYR A 72 -20.05 3.99 -7.75
C TYR A 72 -19.10 5.20 -7.67
N GLU A 73 -17.98 5.03 -6.95
CA GLU A 73 -16.77 5.60 -7.49
C GLU A 73 -16.73 5.11 -8.93
N GLU A 74 -16.78 6.02 -9.89
CA GLU A 74 -16.28 5.68 -11.21
C GLU A 74 -14.87 5.15 -10.96
N GLU A 75 -14.70 3.83 -11.11
CA GLU A 75 -13.53 3.37 -11.82
C GLU A 75 -13.57 4.11 -13.15
N ILE A 76 -12.96 5.30 -13.14
CA ILE A 76 -12.45 5.97 -14.31
C ILE A 76 -11.46 4.94 -14.86
N VAL A 77 -11.97 4.01 -15.70
CA VAL A 77 -11.20 3.07 -16.51
C VAL A 77 -10.25 3.94 -17.28
N ALA A 78 -9.03 4.08 -16.75
CA ALA A 78 -8.28 5.34 -16.74
C ALA A 78 -8.49 6.05 -18.07
N GLN A 79 -9.40 7.04 -18.08
CA GLN A 79 -9.93 7.63 -19.31
C GLN A 79 -8.75 7.83 -20.21
N ASN A 80 -8.76 7.19 -21.39
CA ASN A 80 -7.58 7.02 -22.23
C ASN A 80 -7.08 8.41 -22.65
N LYS A 81 -6.35 9.08 -21.76
CA LYS A 81 -5.69 10.38 -21.88
C LYS A 81 -4.40 10.15 -22.67
N LYS A 82 -4.57 9.48 -23.81
CA LYS A 82 -4.04 9.92 -25.10
C LYS A 82 -3.94 11.42 -25.02
N SER A 83 -2.72 11.91 -24.78
CA SER A 83 -2.45 13.33 -24.65
C SER A 83 -3.03 14.00 -25.87
N THR A 84 -3.94 14.95 -25.67
CA THR A 84 -4.53 15.70 -26.78
C THR A 84 -3.40 16.42 -27.50
N GLY A 85 -2.99 15.88 -28.63
CA GLY A 85 -1.85 16.40 -29.38
C GLY A 85 -2.21 17.78 -29.88
N ASN A 86 -1.67 18.81 -29.21
CA ASN A 86 -1.77 20.18 -29.70
C ASN A 86 -1.19 20.22 -31.12
N LYS A 87 -1.86 20.96 -32.00
CA LYS A 87 -1.52 21.03 -33.42
C LYS A 87 -0.10 21.60 -33.58
N ASP A 88 0.84 20.71 -33.89
CA ASP A 88 2.24 21.07 -34.12
C ASP A 88 2.37 21.96 -35.36
N ILE A 89 3.42 22.79 -35.41
CA ILE A 89 3.72 23.72 -36.50
C ILE A 89 3.91 22.95 -37.83
N PHE A 90 4.28 21.66 -37.76
CA PHE A 90 4.45 20.75 -38.89
C PHE A 90 3.16 19.99 -39.30
N CYS A 91 1.98 20.35 -38.76
CA CYS A 91 0.70 19.71 -39.09
C CYS A 91 0.02 20.30 -40.33
N ASN A 92 0.28 19.70 -41.50
CA ASN A 92 -0.36 20.09 -42.77
C ASN A 92 -1.77 19.49 -42.96
N HIS A 93 -2.71 19.78 -42.04
CA HIS A 93 -4.10 19.33 -42.14
C HIS A 93 -5.10 20.28 -41.44
N GLY A 94 -6.39 20.12 -41.77
CA GLY A 94 -7.49 20.83 -41.11
C GLY A 94 -7.69 20.40 -39.65
N ASP A 95 -8.49 21.15 -38.89
CA ASP A 95 -8.55 21.03 -37.42
C ASP A 95 -9.20 19.72 -36.94
N ASN A 96 -10.09 19.13 -37.74
CA ASN A 96 -10.74 17.84 -37.45
C ASN A 96 -9.98 16.63 -38.03
N ALA A 97 -8.76 16.84 -38.52
CA ALA A 97 -7.88 15.78 -39.02
C ALA A 97 -6.70 15.56 -38.08
N MET A 98 -6.05 14.40 -38.19
CA MET A 98 -4.91 14.01 -37.36
C MET A 98 -3.81 13.43 -38.24
N CYS A 99 -2.56 13.79 -37.98
CA CYS A 99 -1.37 13.22 -38.62
C CYS A 99 -0.40 12.68 -37.57
N VAL A 100 0.72 12.09 -38.01
CA VAL A 100 1.74 11.52 -37.11
C VAL A 100 2.30 12.54 -36.10
N ASN A 101 2.32 13.83 -36.45
CA ASN A 101 2.89 14.90 -35.59
C ASN A 101 1.95 15.35 -34.45
N CYS A 102 0.63 15.20 -34.61
CA CYS A 102 -0.37 15.52 -33.58
C CYS A 102 -1.14 14.29 -33.07
N ALA A 103 -0.78 13.10 -33.53
CA ALA A 103 -1.33 11.86 -33.01
C ALA A 103 -1.01 11.76 -31.51
N PRO A 104 -1.97 11.36 -30.65
CA PRO A 104 -1.71 11.20 -29.23
C PRO A 104 -0.54 10.26 -28.95
N VAL A 105 0.36 10.72 -28.09
CA VAL A 105 1.60 10.01 -27.77
C VAL A 105 1.29 8.80 -26.90
N SER A 106 1.92 7.66 -27.20
CA SER A 106 1.75 6.43 -26.42
C SER A 106 2.32 6.58 -24.99
N PRO A 107 1.72 5.94 -23.97
CA PRO A 107 2.23 5.93 -22.59
C PRO A 107 3.70 5.52 -22.43
N TRP A 108 4.23 4.73 -23.37
CA TRP A 108 5.60 4.20 -23.38
C TRP A 108 6.57 4.94 -24.32
N ASP A 109 6.24 6.14 -24.79
CA ASP A 109 7.10 6.90 -25.70
C ASP A 109 8.41 7.38 -25.01
N PRO A 110 9.60 7.09 -25.58
CA PRO A 110 10.88 7.46 -24.97
C PRO A 110 11.14 8.97 -24.83
N LYS A 111 10.52 9.84 -25.64
CA LYS A 111 10.66 11.30 -25.50
C LYS A 111 9.83 11.78 -24.31
N LEU A 112 8.56 11.39 -24.26
CA LEU A 112 7.64 11.73 -23.16
C LEU A 112 8.21 11.35 -21.78
N LEU A 113 8.77 10.14 -21.67
CA LEU A 113 9.38 9.66 -20.43
C LEU A 113 10.63 10.47 -20.06
N ARG A 114 11.48 10.79 -21.04
CA ARG A 114 12.70 11.58 -20.82
C ARG A 114 12.39 13.02 -20.40
N GLU A 115 11.44 13.67 -21.05
CA GLU A 115 10.97 15.02 -20.71
C GLU A 115 10.40 15.10 -19.29
N ARG A 116 9.75 14.02 -18.82
CA ARG A 116 9.22 13.91 -17.44
C ARG A 116 10.22 13.37 -16.42
N GLY A 117 11.45 13.02 -16.82
CA GLY A 117 12.46 12.42 -15.94
C GLY A 117 12.12 11.00 -15.44
N ILE A 118 11.29 10.26 -16.16
CA ILE A 118 10.80 8.93 -15.77
C ILE A 118 11.80 7.86 -16.24
N LYS A 119 12.39 7.11 -15.29
CA LYS A 119 13.38 6.05 -15.56
C LYS A 119 12.78 4.74 -16.10
N TYR A 120 11.60 4.35 -15.61
CA TYR A 120 10.96 3.05 -15.90
C TYR A 120 9.53 3.25 -16.40
N LEU A 121 9.06 2.32 -17.23
CA LEU A 121 7.64 2.22 -17.57
C LEU A 121 6.82 1.83 -16.33
N SER A 122 5.60 2.35 -16.22
CA SER A 122 4.59 1.74 -15.36
C SER A 122 4.25 0.33 -15.86
N PHE A 123 3.81 -0.55 -14.97
CA PHE A 123 3.32 -1.87 -15.37
C PHE A 123 2.14 -1.78 -16.35
N GLY A 124 1.25 -0.78 -16.21
CA GLY A 124 0.16 -0.54 -17.15
C GLY A 124 0.66 -0.27 -18.58
N ALA A 125 1.58 0.70 -18.74
CA ALA A 125 2.17 1.01 -20.04
C ALA A 125 2.99 -0.16 -20.61
N PHE A 126 3.61 -0.99 -19.75
CA PHE A 126 4.30 -2.20 -20.15
C PHE A 126 3.33 -3.31 -20.62
N LYS A 127 2.18 -3.48 -19.96
CA LYS A 127 1.11 -4.45 -20.32
C LYS A 127 0.51 -4.11 -21.68
N GLU A 128 0.12 -2.85 -21.91
CA GLU A 128 -0.40 -2.40 -23.21
C GLU A 128 0.62 -2.60 -24.35
N LYS A 129 1.90 -2.27 -24.11
CA LYS A 129 2.96 -2.38 -25.11
C LYS A 129 3.25 -3.83 -25.53
N ASN A 130 3.23 -4.78 -24.61
CA ASN A 130 3.66 -6.17 -24.87
C ASN A 130 2.50 -7.14 -25.14
N GLN A 131 1.25 -6.79 -24.78
CA GLN A 131 -0.01 -7.55 -24.98
C GLN A 131 -0.10 -8.94 -24.33
N ARG A 132 1.02 -9.64 -24.15
CA ARG A 132 1.13 -10.91 -23.42
C ARG A 132 2.23 -10.78 -22.38
N ILE A 133 1.86 -11.04 -21.14
CA ILE A 133 2.77 -11.14 -20.01
C ILE A 133 2.59 -12.54 -19.44
N GLU A 134 3.69 -13.28 -19.37
CA GLU A 134 3.80 -14.60 -18.75
C GLU A 134 4.89 -14.52 -17.70
N ARG A 135 4.68 -15.14 -16.53
CA ARG A 135 5.69 -15.20 -15.46
C ARG A 135 6.92 -15.94 -15.96
N LEU A 136 8.09 -15.35 -15.76
CA LEU A 136 9.37 -15.99 -16.05
C LEU A 136 9.56 -17.27 -15.21
N THR A 137 10.05 -18.33 -15.85
CA THR A 137 10.45 -19.59 -15.21
C THR A 137 11.72 -20.09 -15.89
N TYR A 138 12.76 -20.44 -15.12
CA TYR A 138 13.99 -21.02 -15.66
C TYR A 138 14.00 -22.55 -15.51
N ARG A 139 13.34 -23.08 -14.48
CA ARG A 139 13.13 -24.51 -14.26
C ARG A 139 12.07 -25.06 -15.20
N ASN A 140 12.46 -26.01 -16.04
CA ASN A 140 11.53 -26.77 -16.88
C ASN A 140 11.18 -28.11 -16.23
N GLU A 141 9.95 -28.25 -15.73
CA GLU A 141 9.43 -29.56 -15.30
C GLU A 141 9.34 -30.53 -16.48
N CYS A 142 10.05 -31.65 -16.38
CA CYS A 142 10.12 -32.66 -17.44
C CYS A 142 9.86 -34.05 -16.90
N LYS A 143 9.01 -34.82 -17.59
CA LYS A 143 8.59 -36.18 -17.19
C LYS A 143 9.61 -37.23 -17.61
N HIS A 144 10.78 -37.23 -16.98
CA HIS A 144 11.80 -38.28 -17.13
C HIS A 144 12.54 -38.52 -15.81
N ALA A 145 13.25 -39.63 -15.70
CA ALA A 145 14.05 -39.95 -14.51
C ALA A 145 15.12 -38.87 -14.24
N GLN A 146 15.49 -38.66 -12.97
CA GLN A 146 16.44 -37.63 -12.54
C GLN A 146 17.82 -37.73 -13.23
N ASN A 147 18.20 -38.95 -13.64
CA ASN A 147 19.48 -39.23 -14.29
C ASN A 147 19.51 -38.90 -15.80
N VAL A 148 18.36 -38.54 -16.38
CA VAL A 148 18.24 -38.21 -17.82
C VAL A 148 18.05 -36.70 -17.93
N LYS A 149 18.91 -36.01 -18.69
CA LYS A 149 18.69 -34.62 -19.10
C LYS A 149 18.22 -34.57 -20.55
N CYS A 150 17.10 -33.90 -20.81
CA CYS A 150 16.66 -33.57 -22.17
C CYS A 150 16.98 -32.10 -22.52
N THR A 151 16.91 -31.72 -23.80
CA THR A 151 17.17 -30.35 -24.28
C THR A 151 16.23 -29.27 -23.69
N ARG A 152 15.14 -29.70 -23.04
CA ARG A 152 14.21 -28.81 -22.31
C ARG A 152 14.64 -28.58 -20.86
N CYS A 153 15.12 -29.61 -20.16
CA CYS A 153 15.57 -29.51 -18.76
C CYS A 153 17.09 -29.27 -18.59
N MET A 154 17.86 -29.32 -19.68
CA MET A 154 19.29 -29.02 -19.64
C MET A 154 19.48 -27.57 -19.18
N GLU A 155 20.38 -27.38 -18.21
CA GLU A 155 20.75 -26.06 -17.67
C GLU A 155 21.12 -25.11 -18.82
N ARG A 156 20.36 -24.01 -18.94
CA ARG A 156 20.59 -22.97 -19.95
C ARG A 156 21.35 -21.83 -19.33
N THR A 157 22.24 -21.22 -20.11
CA THR A 157 22.83 -19.93 -19.76
C THR A 157 21.74 -18.87 -19.65
N ILE A 158 21.71 -18.14 -18.54
CA ILE A 158 20.68 -17.13 -18.27
C ILE A 158 21.21 -15.77 -18.65
N ALA A 159 20.51 -15.07 -19.55
CA ALA A 159 20.81 -13.70 -19.92
C ALA A 159 20.05 -12.74 -18.99
N LEU A 160 20.76 -12.04 -18.11
CA LEU A 160 20.19 -10.98 -17.28
C LEU A 160 19.91 -9.74 -18.13
N LYS A 161 18.79 -9.09 -17.83
CA LYS A 161 18.39 -7.82 -18.42
C LYS A 161 17.87 -6.94 -17.31
N GLN A 162 18.35 -5.69 -17.25
CA GLN A 162 17.78 -4.71 -16.34
C GLN A 162 16.29 -4.52 -16.67
N GLN A 163 15.43 -4.57 -15.66
CA GLN A 163 13.99 -4.44 -15.85
C GLN A 163 13.66 -3.01 -16.28
N ASN A 164 12.87 -2.86 -17.35
CA ASN A 164 12.52 -1.56 -17.94
C ASN A 164 11.14 -1.03 -17.51
N TYR A 165 10.49 -1.74 -16.58
CA TYR A 165 9.19 -1.39 -16.01
C TYR A 165 9.22 -1.59 -14.48
N ARG A 166 8.19 -1.11 -13.78
CA ARG A 166 7.97 -1.33 -12.36
C ARG A 166 6.50 -1.52 -12.02
N MET A 167 6.23 -2.29 -10.96
CA MET A 167 4.87 -2.62 -10.51
C MET A 167 4.21 -1.49 -9.72
N ILE A 168 5.03 -0.67 -9.05
CA ILE A 168 4.63 0.56 -8.34
C ILE A 168 5.59 1.67 -8.77
N ASP A 169 5.03 2.85 -9.06
CA ASP A 169 5.72 4.01 -9.60
C ASP A 169 6.14 5.05 -8.57
N HIS A 170 5.51 5.02 -7.39
CA HIS A 170 5.72 5.97 -6.32
C HIS A 170 5.29 5.36 -4.96
N VAL A 171 6.01 5.68 -3.88
CA VAL A 171 5.57 5.38 -2.51
C VAL A 171 5.18 6.69 -1.83
N GLU A 172 3.90 6.86 -1.53
CA GLU A 172 3.39 8.04 -0.82
C GLU A 172 3.14 7.68 0.64
N ILE A 173 3.68 8.44 1.59
CA ILE A 173 3.47 8.22 3.01
C ILE A 173 2.58 9.33 3.58
N ASP A 174 1.46 8.95 4.20
CA ASP A 174 0.40 9.85 4.68
C ASP A 174 0.90 11.03 5.53
N HIS A 175 1.95 10.83 6.34
CA HIS A 175 2.60 11.89 7.12
C HIS A 175 4.03 11.47 7.51
N SER A 176 4.99 12.40 7.43
CA SER A 176 6.35 12.25 7.99
C SER A 176 6.41 11.71 9.43
N LYS A 177 5.47 12.11 10.30
CA LYS A 177 5.41 11.65 11.70
C LYS A 177 5.24 10.13 11.84
N THR A 178 4.63 9.46 10.85
CA THR A 178 4.52 7.99 10.83
C THR A 178 5.91 7.34 10.80
N VAL A 179 6.82 7.92 10.01
CA VAL A 179 8.21 7.46 9.88
C VAL A 179 9.04 7.87 11.10
N ASP A 180 8.89 9.10 11.61
CA ASP A 180 9.56 9.53 12.84
C ASP A 180 9.18 8.67 14.06
N ASN A 181 7.91 8.25 14.15
CA ASN A 181 7.44 7.35 15.21
C ASN A 181 8.08 5.96 15.09
N PHE A 182 8.28 5.45 13.87
CA PHE A 182 9.01 4.20 13.63
C PHE A 182 10.51 4.33 14.00
N ILE A 183 11.16 5.43 13.56
CA ILE A 183 12.57 5.74 13.88
C ILE A 183 12.79 5.98 15.39
N SER A 184 11.79 6.48 16.11
CA SER A 184 11.90 6.77 17.55
C SER A 184 12.25 5.55 18.39
N PHE A 185 11.90 4.33 17.94
CA PHE A 185 12.38 3.09 18.55
C PHE A 185 13.91 2.93 18.43
N TRP A 186 14.47 3.16 17.24
CA TRP A 186 15.92 3.12 17.03
C TRP A 186 16.61 4.23 17.83
N ARG A 187 16.09 5.47 17.83
CA ARG A 187 16.63 6.59 18.63
C ARG A 187 16.71 6.27 20.13
N GLY A 188 15.76 5.48 20.65
CA GLY A 188 15.72 5.08 22.06
C GLY A 188 16.51 3.81 22.42
N THR A 189 16.93 3.00 21.44
CA THR A 189 17.51 1.66 21.71
C THR A 189 18.83 1.37 20.99
N GLY A 190 19.19 2.12 19.95
CA GLY A 190 20.34 1.86 19.07
C GLY A 190 20.21 0.61 18.19
N ARG A 191 19.04 -0.06 18.18
CA ARG A 191 18.80 -1.34 17.50
C ARG A 191 17.94 -1.13 16.27
N ASN A 192 18.25 -1.85 15.20
CA ASN A 192 17.50 -1.84 13.97
C ASN A 192 16.11 -2.46 14.17
N ARG A 193 15.16 -2.09 13.30
CA ARG A 193 13.76 -2.48 13.39
C ARG A 193 13.17 -2.75 12.02
N PHE A 194 12.17 -3.62 11.98
CA PHE A 194 11.34 -3.96 10.82
C PHE A 194 9.87 -3.60 11.07
N GLY A 195 9.14 -3.22 10.03
CA GLY A 195 7.70 -3.01 10.06
C GLY A 195 7.04 -3.34 8.72
N PHE A 196 5.77 -3.71 8.75
CA PHE A 196 4.94 -3.85 7.56
C PHE A 196 4.27 -2.53 7.22
N LEU A 197 4.28 -2.17 5.94
CA LEU A 197 3.61 -0.98 5.42
C LEU A 197 2.14 -1.30 5.14
N LEU A 198 1.26 -0.57 5.80
CA LEU A 198 -0.19 -0.73 5.69
C LEU A 198 -0.77 0.44 4.91
N GLY A 199 -1.60 0.12 3.91
CA GLY A 199 -1.97 1.13 2.92
C GLY A 199 -2.93 0.64 1.86
N LYS A 200 -3.06 1.42 0.79
CA LYS A 200 -3.79 1.05 -0.43
C LYS A 200 -2.98 1.43 -1.66
N ILE A 201 -3.28 0.82 -2.81
CA ILE A 201 -2.68 1.19 -4.09
C ILE A 201 -3.67 2.08 -4.85
N LYS A 202 -3.21 3.23 -5.35
CA LYS A 202 -4.01 4.20 -6.11
C LYS A 202 -3.34 4.52 -7.45
N ASP A 203 -4.06 5.18 -8.35
CA ASP A 203 -3.49 5.71 -9.59
C ASP A 203 -2.57 6.91 -9.34
N TYR A 204 -1.54 7.04 -10.18
CA TYR A 204 -0.49 8.06 -10.06
C TYR A 204 -0.33 8.86 -11.35
N GLU A 205 -1.06 9.98 -11.46
CA GLU A 205 -1.21 10.75 -12.70
C GLU A 205 0.09 11.27 -13.34
N ARG A 206 1.16 11.45 -12.54
CA ARG A 206 2.46 11.95 -13.03
C ARG A 206 3.11 11.00 -14.04
N VAL A 207 2.89 9.68 -13.87
CA VAL A 207 3.37 8.63 -14.77
C VAL A 207 2.19 8.08 -15.58
N PRO A 208 2.29 7.96 -16.92
CA PRO A 208 1.24 7.35 -17.73
C PRO A 208 0.89 5.94 -17.23
N LEU A 209 -0.39 5.70 -16.88
CA LEU A 209 -0.88 4.43 -16.29
C LEU A 209 -0.11 3.99 -15.02
N GLY A 210 0.44 4.95 -14.27
CA GLY A 210 1.23 4.68 -13.07
C GLY A 210 0.39 4.34 -11.85
N LYS A 211 0.97 3.56 -10.92
CA LYS A 211 0.34 3.22 -9.63
C LYS A 211 1.20 3.71 -8.47
N THR A 212 0.60 4.32 -7.44
CA THR A 212 1.27 4.72 -6.20
C THR A 212 0.82 3.84 -5.03
N ALA A 213 1.76 3.44 -4.18
CA ALA A 213 1.47 2.74 -2.93
C ALA A 213 1.36 3.78 -1.81
N VAL A 214 0.15 4.00 -1.30
CA VAL A 214 -0.17 4.99 -0.27
C VAL A 214 -0.13 4.33 1.10
N VAL A 215 0.87 4.67 1.92
CA VAL A 215 1.14 4.15 3.26
C VAL A 215 0.44 5.01 4.31
N SER A 216 -0.60 4.47 4.94
CA SER A 216 -1.32 5.12 6.03
C SER A 216 -0.76 4.78 7.41
N ALA A 217 -0.21 3.58 7.59
CA ALA A 217 0.36 3.15 8.87
C ALA A 217 1.54 2.18 8.71
N ILE A 218 2.30 2.00 9.79
CA ILE A 218 3.35 0.98 9.91
C ILE A 218 2.94 0.04 11.05
N TYR A 219 2.91 -1.26 10.78
CA TYR A 219 2.68 -2.29 11.79
C TYR A 219 4.00 -2.93 12.20
N ASP A 220 4.24 -3.02 13.51
CA ASP A 220 5.43 -3.68 14.07
C ASP A 220 5.11 -5.17 14.35
N PRO A 221 5.59 -6.14 13.55
CA PRO A 221 5.40 -7.56 13.82
C PRO A 221 6.30 -8.05 14.97
N LEU A 222 6.01 -9.24 15.49
CA LEU A 222 6.89 -9.92 16.45
C LEU A 222 8.29 -10.17 15.83
N GLN A 223 9.32 -9.59 16.45
CA GLN A 223 10.69 -9.55 15.93
C GLN A 223 11.73 -9.43 17.06
N GLU A 224 12.95 -9.87 16.80
CA GLU A 224 14.14 -9.61 17.64
C GLU A 224 15.03 -8.56 16.97
N ASN A 225 15.44 -7.54 17.75
CA ASN A 225 16.13 -6.35 17.25
C ASN A 225 17.57 -6.27 17.77
N PHE A 226 18.51 -6.12 16.85
CA PHE A 226 19.96 -6.07 17.09
C PHE A 226 20.56 -4.78 16.52
N PRO A 227 21.78 -4.36 16.92
CA PRO A 227 22.43 -3.18 16.36
C PRO A 227 22.80 -3.32 14.87
N ASP A 228 23.03 -4.55 14.40
CA ASP A 228 23.50 -4.90 13.06
C ASP A 228 22.42 -5.54 12.17
N GLY A 229 21.21 -5.76 12.70
CA GLY A 229 20.11 -6.39 11.97
C GLY A 229 18.89 -6.69 12.84
N PHE A 230 18.00 -7.54 12.35
CA PHE A 230 16.79 -7.98 13.05
C PHE A 230 16.38 -9.37 12.55
N VAL A 231 15.58 -10.09 13.34
CA VAL A 231 14.97 -11.37 12.96
C VAL A 231 13.46 -11.24 13.10
N VAL A 232 12.72 -11.40 12.00
CA VAL A 232 11.25 -11.32 11.97
C VAL A 232 10.69 -12.72 12.21
N HIS A 233 9.93 -12.89 13.30
CA HIS A 233 9.26 -14.14 13.64
C HIS A 233 7.86 -14.22 13.05
N GLU A 234 7.17 -13.09 12.95
CA GLU A 234 5.82 -12.98 12.38
C GLU A 234 5.88 -12.44 10.95
N LYS A 235 5.87 -13.35 9.97
CA LYS A 235 5.86 -13.02 8.54
C LYS A 235 4.50 -12.61 7.98
N GLU A 236 3.42 -13.05 8.61
CA GLU A 236 2.05 -12.80 8.16
C GLU A 236 1.28 -11.96 9.19
N CYS A 237 0.61 -10.90 8.74
CA CYS A 237 -0.26 -10.04 9.54
C CYS A 237 -1.62 -10.70 9.92
N SER A 238 -1.67 -12.03 10.06
CA SER A 238 -2.91 -12.80 10.27
C SER A 238 -3.68 -12.41 11.54
N LYS A 239 -3.01 -11.89 12.57
CA LYS A 239 -3.64 -11.36 13.79
C LYS A 239 -4.50 -10.13 13.52
N ILE A 240 -4.02 -9.22 12.67
CA ILE A 240 -4.65 -7.92 12.40
C ILE A 240 -5.50 -7.93 11.13
N ARG A 241 -5.52 -9.04 10.37
CA ARG A 241 -6.17 -9.09 9.05
C ARG A 241 -7.63 -8.61 9.08
N ALA A 242 -8.43 -9.05 10.06
CA ALA A 242 -9.81 -8.58 10.19
C ALA A 242 -9.94 -7.06 10.44
N LEU A 243 -8.97 -6.44 11.14
CA LEU A 243 -8.93 -4.99 11.34
C LEU A 243 -8.57 -4.27 10.05
N LEU A 244 -7.59 -4.81 9.31
CA LEU A 244 -7.19 -4.32 8.00
C LEU A 244 -8.36 -4.40 7.00
N ASP A 245 -9.04 -5.54 6.90
CA ASP A 245 -10.20 -5.75 6.04
C ASP A 245 -11.34 -4.75 6.34
N TYR A 246 -11.60 -4.47 7.62
CA TYR A 246 -12.68 -3.56 8.04
C TYR A 246 -12.36 -2.07 7.78
N ILE A 247 -11.08 -1.69 7.87
CA ILE A 247 -10.59 -0.36 7.46
C ILE A 247 -10.42 -0.30 5.92
N GLY A 248 -10.32 -1.45 5.27
CA GLY A 248 -10.01 -1.62 3.85
C GLY A 248 -8.55 -1.32 3.51
N LEU A 249 -7.61 -1.55 4.43
CA LEU A 249 -6.16 -1.46 4.20
C LEU A 249 -5.58 -2.84 3.89
N ASP A 250 -4.48 -2.87 3.16
CA ASP A 250 -3.70 -4.08 2.88
C ASP A 250 -2.23 -3.90 3.26
N VAL A 251 -1.51 -5.02 3.35
CA VAL A 251 -0.05 -5.02 3.48
C VAL A 251 0.54 -4.74 2.10
N ILE A 252 0.97 -3.50 1.87
CA ILE A 252 1.48 -3.02 0.58
C ILE A 252 3.02 -3.10 0.47
N GLY A 253 3.71 -3.43 1.56
CA GLY A 253 5.17 -3.48 1.57
C GLY A 253 5.77 -3.70 2.94
N MET A 254 7.08 -3.48 3.04
CA MET A 254 7.84 -3.49 4.29
C MET A 254 8.76 -2.27 4.40
N ILE A 255 9.10 -1.92 5.64
CA ILE A 255 10.07 -0.88 5.99
C ILE A 255 11.05 -1.41 7.03
N TYR A 256 12.33 -1.09 6.89
CA TYR A 256 13.33 -1.43 7.90
C TYR A 256 14.42 -0.36 8.06
N THR A 257 15.04 -0.31 9.22
CA THR A 257 16.10 0.67 9.54
C THR A 257 17.50 0.09 9.35
N ASP A 258 18.38 0.88 8.75
CA ASP A 258 19.81 0.63 8.59
C ASP A 258 20.57 1.94 8.88
N LEU A 259 20.50 2.37 10.14
CA LEU A 259 20.94 3.70 10.57
C LEU A 259 22.35 3.73 11.18
N ASN A 260 22.92 2.55 11.46
CA ASN A 260 24.21 2.39 12.15
C ASN A 260 25.43 2.33 11.21
N HIS A 261 25.22 2.25 9.89
CA HIS A 261 26.29 2.02 8.92
C HIS A 261 26.23 2.99 7.74
N LYS A 262 27.32 3.72 7.49
CA LYS A 262 27.58 4.26 6.15
C LYS A 262 27.99 3.08 5.25
N ARG A 263 27.38 2.99 4.07
CA ARG A 263 27.59 1.90 3.10
C ARG A 263 27.87 2.49 1.72
N ASP A 264 28.82 1.90 1.01
CA ASP A 264 29.18 2.32 -0.35
C ASP A 264 28.31 1.65 -1.45
N TYR A 265 27.25 0.94 -1.06
CA TYR A 265 26.41 0.12 -1.94
C TYR A 265 24.91 0.29 -1.64
N LEU A 266 24.08 0.26 -2.69
CA LEU A 266 22.63 0.50 -2.60
C LEU A 266 21.90 -0.55 -1.77
N LEU A 267 22.09 -1.84 -2.04
CA LEU A 267 21.48 -2.94 -1.28
C LEU A 267 22.41 -4.14 -1.25
N SER A 268 22.43 -4.88 -0.14
CA SER A 268 23.16 -6.14 -0.05
C SER A 268 22.37 -7.29 -0.67
N CYS A 269 23.08 -8.33 -1.12
CA CYS A 269 22.48 -9.58 -1.59
C CYS A 269 21.57 -10.24 -0.53
N THR A 270 21.85 -10.06 0.76
CA THR A 270 21.01 -10.56 1.86
C THR A 270 19.71 -9.77 2.03
N GLU A 271 19.73 -8.46 1.82
CA GLU A 271 18.52 -7.63 1.83
C GLU A 271 17.63 -7.96 0.62
N ILE A 272 18.22 -8.07 -0.57
CA ILE A 272 17.51 -8.43 -1.81
C ILE A 272 16.92 -9.84 -1.74
N ASP A 273 17.62 -10.81 -1.13
CA ASP A 273 17.10 -12.16 -0.88
C ASP A 273 15.88 -12.16 0.05
N ALA A 274 15.87 -11.31 1.10
CA ALA A 274 14.71 -11.12 1.95
C ALA A 274 13.55 -10.41 1.23
N MET A 275 13.84 -9.32 0.50
CA MET A 275 12.86 -8.57 -0.30
C MET A 275 12.18 -9.46 -1.36
N ALA A 276 12.97 -10.27 -2.07
CA ALA A 276 12.47 -11.21 -3.07
C ALA A 276 11.53 -12.26 -2.47
N LYS A 277 11.84 -12.77 -1.27
CA LYS A 277 10.97 -13.72 -0.56
C LYS A 277 9.63 -13.08 -0.19
N PHE A 278 9.63 -11.88 0.38
CA PHE A 278 8.38 -11.17 0.67
C PHE A 278 7.57 -10.81 -0.59
N GLN A 279 8.22 -10.44 -1.70
CA GLN A 279 7.56 -10.23 -2.98
C GLN A 279 6.97 -11.53 -3.57
N ASN A 280 7.66 -12.67 -3.45
CA ASN A 280 7.15 -13.98 -3.89
C ASN A 280 6.02 -14.51 -3.00
N GLU A 281 6.04 -14.17 -1.70
CA GLU A 281 4.92 -14.44 -0.76
C GLU A 281 3.70 -13.55 -1.08
N ASN A 282 3.91 -12.34 -1.64
CA ASN A 282 2.87 -11.35 -1.95
C ASN A 282 2.77 -11.04 -3.46
N MET A 283 2.65 -12.07 -4.30
CA MET A 283 2.55 -11.87 -5.76
C MET A 283 1.25 -11.15 -6.18
N PHE A 284 1.33 -10.35 -7.25
CA PHE A 284 0.17 -9.70 -7.83
C PHE A 284 -0.61 -10.65 -8.75
N ALA A 285 -1.93 -10.71 -8.60
CA ALA A 285 -2.84 -11.39 -9.52
C ALA A 285 -3.60 -10.36 -10.36
N ASP A 286 -3.53 -10.51 -11.68
CA ASP A 286 -4.27 -9.73 -12.67
C ASP A 286 -5.75 -10.19 -12.75
N ASP A 287 -6.62 -9.41 -13.39
CA ASP A 287 -8.07 -9.69 -13.47
C ASP A 287 -8.39 -11.04 -14.14
N ASP A 288 -7.51 -11.49 -15.06
CA ASP A 288 -7.50 -12.83 -15.68
C ASP A 288 -7.14 -13.98 -14.72
N GLY A 289 -6.88 -13.70 -13.44
CA GLY A 289 -6.34 -14.64 -12.45
C GLY A 289 -4.85 -14.99 -12.67
N LYS A 290 -4.16 -14.30 -13.58
CA LYS A 290 -2.74 -14.53 -13.90
C LYS A 290 -1.85 -13.90 -12.83
N VAL A 291 -1.01 -14.71 -12.19
CA VAL A 291 -0.09 -14.26 -11.15
C VAL A 291 1.24 -13.83 -11.78
N PHE A 292 1.63 -12.56 -11.56
CA PHE A 292 2.80 -11.95 -12.17
C PHE A 292 3.47 -10.91 -11.26
N ASN A 293 4.77 -11.10 -10.97
CA ASN A 293 5.58 -10.19 -10.17
C ASN A 293 4.88 -9.83 -8.84
N SER A 294 5.18 -8.69 -8.23
CA SER A 294 4.55 -8.23 -6.99
C SER A 294 4.45 -6.72 -6.93
N ARG A 295 3.38 -6.20 -6.33
CA ARG A 295 3.24 -4.77 -5.98
C ARG A 295 3.82 -4.43 -4.60
N PHE A 296 4.40 -5.40 -3.89
CA PHE A 296 4.96 -5.24 -2.56
C PHE A 296 6.25 -4.40 -2.60
N VAL A 297 6.23 -3.22 -1.99
CA VAL A 297 7.37 -2.29 -1.97
C VAL A 297 8.27 -2.50 -0.75
N SER A 298 9.56 -2.16 -0.87
CA SER A 298 10.52 -2.24 0.22
C SER A 298 11.13 -0.87 0.48
N VAL A 299 11.00 -0.35 1.70
CA VAL A 299 11.54 0.95 2.11
C VAL A 299 12.68 0.75 3.10
N VAL A 300 13.81 1.39 2.86
CA VAL A 300 14.99 1.36 3.73
C VAL A 300 15.16 2.74 4.34
N VAL A 301 15.29 2.78 5.67
CA VAL A 301 15.53 4.02 6.42
C VAL A 301 17.02 4.12 6.74
N ARG A 302 17.70 5.11 6.15
CA ARG A 302 19.15 5.27 6.19
C ARG A 302 19.59 6.58 6.81
N ASN A 303 20.85 6.63 7.23
CA ASN A 303 21.46 7.82 7.80
C ASN A 303 22.45 8.40 6.79
N ASN A 304 22.17 9.60 6.29
CA ASN A 304 23.00 10.37 5.37
C ASN A 304 23.62 11.57 6.12
N ASP A 305 24.56 12.29 5.50
CA ASP A 305 25.25 13.42 6.14
C ASP A 305 24.33 14.59 6.53
N ALA A 306 23.15 14.67 5.92
CA ALA A 306 22.10 15.66 6.24
C ALA A 306 21.05 15.17 7.25
N GLY A 307 21.06 13.89 7.65
CA GLY A 307 20.07 13.30 8.54
C GLY A 307 19.48 11.98 8.01
N VAL A 308 18.28 11.64 8.47
CA VAL A 308 17.61 10.38 8.09
C VAL A 308 16.92 10.52 6.73
N GLU A 309 17.24 9.62 5.81
CA GLU A 309 16.71 9.55 4.45
C GLU A 309 15.94 8.23 4.24
N LEU A 310 15.00 8.24 3.30
CA LEU A 310 14.25 7.07 2.87
C LEU A 310 14.67 6.67 1.47
N GLU A 311 14.82 5.38 1.22
CA GLU A 311 15.04 4.84 -0.10
C GLU A 311 14.00 3.74 -0.36
N ALA A 312 13.31 3.77 -1.50
CA ALA A 312 12.30 2.77 -1.83
C ALA A 312 12.71 1.96 -3.07
N TYR A 313 12.55 0.65 -2.97
CA TYR A 313 13.02 -0.31 -3.96
C TYR A 313 12.00 -1.43 -4.17
N SER A 314 12.11 -2.09 -5.31
CA SER A 314 11.54 -3.42 -5.57
C SER A 314 12.59 -4.31 -6.22
N VAL A 315 12.48 -5.62 -6.00
CA VAL A 315 13.27 -6.63 -6.72
C VAL A 315 12.61 -6.88 -8.08
N SER A 316 13.43 -7.01 -9.11
CA SER A 316 12.99 -7.37 -10.46
C SER A 316 12.37 -8.77 -10.51
N GLU A 317 11.50 -9.01 -11.49
CA GLU A 317 10.91 -10.33 -11.75
C GLU A 317 11.99 -11.40 -11.97
N GLN A 318 13.07 -11.05 -12.70
CA GLN A 318 14.22 -11.95 -12.87
C GLN A 318 14.84 -12.30 -11.51
N GLY A 319 15.06 -11.32 -10.63
CA GLY A 319 15.58 -11.56 -9.28
C GLY A 319 14.67 -12.44 -8.43
N MET A 320 13.37 -12.14 -8.41
CA MET A 320 12.36 -12.92 -7.70
C MET A 320 12.41 -14.41 -8.07
N VAL A 321 12.40 -14.71 -9.38
CA VAL A 321 12.39 -16.10 -9.89
C VAL A 321 13.73 -16.80 -9.67
N LEU A 322 14.86 -16.10 -9.87
CA LEU A 322 16.20 -16.68 -9.65
C LEU A 322 16.44 -17.08 -8.19
N ILE A 323 15.85 -16.35 -7.24
CA ILE A 323 15.93 -16.61 -5.79
C ILE A 323 14.96 -17.74 -5.40
N ASP A 324 13.70 -17.68 -5.87
CA ASP A 324 12.66 -18.71 -5.64
C ASP A 324 13.13 -20.10 -6.13
N GLU A 325 13.60 -20.17 -7.37
CA GLU A 325 14.11 -21.41 -7.97
C GLU A 325 15.47 -21.87 -7.40
N ASN A 326 16.04 -21.12 -6.44
CA ASN A 326 17.35 -21.37 -5.80
C ASN A 326 18.55 -21.36 -6.76
N ILE A 327 18.42 -20.65 -7.90
CA ILE A 327 19.48 -20.53 -8.90
C ILE A 327 20.61 -19.64 -8.39
N ILE A 328 20.27 -18.51 -7.76
CA ILE A 328 21.22 -17.59 -7.12
C ILE A 328 21.08 -17.62 -5.60
N LYS A 329 22.18 -17.40 -4.89
CA LYS A 329 22.21 -17.35 -3.41
C LYS A 329 23.11 -16.21 -2.90
N PRO A 330 22.76 -15.57 -1.76
CA PRO A 330 23.63 -14.61 -1.08
C PRO A 330 25.00 -15.21 -0.79
N CYS A 331 26.04 -14.36 -0.75
CA CYS A 331 27.39 -14.79 -0.41
C CYS A 331 28.10 -13.77 0.50
N THR A 332 29.36 -14.03 0.84
CA THR A 332 30.15 -13.15 1.73
C THR A 332 30.38 -11.76 1.14
N ASP A 333 30.40 -11.63 -0.19
CA ASP A 333 30.40 -10.34 -0.87
C ASP A 333 28.96 -9.82 -0.95
N LYS A 334 28.74 -8.62 -0.39
CA LYS A 334 27.42 -8.00 -0.31
C LYS A 334 26.89 -7.52 -1.65
N GLN A 335 27.75 -7.25 -2.64
CA GLN A 335 27.37 -6.66 -3.93
C GLN A 335 27.17 -7.71 -5.04
N THR A 336 27.41 -8.99 -4.77
CA THR A 336 27.15 -10.06 -5.74
C THR A 336 26.47 -11.29 -5.12
N PHE A 337 25.56 -11.89 -5.88
CA PHE A 337 25.09 -13.24 -5.61
C PHE A 337 25.99 -14.27 -6.31
N VAL A 338 26.06 -15.48 -5.76
CA VAL A 338 26.64 -16.64 -6.44
C VAL A 338 25.54 -17.40 -7.15
N SER A 339 25.73 -17.65 -8.44
CA SER A 339 24.84 -18.46 -9.28
C SER A 339 25.31 -19.90 -9.39
N THR A 340 24.35 -20.82 -9.46
CA THR A 340 24.57 -22.23 -9.84
C THR A 340 24.63 -22.44 -11.35
N HIS A 341 24.09 -21.50 -12.12
CA HIS A 341 24.00 -21.55 -13.59
C HIS A 341 24.89 -20.47 -14.22
N PRO A 342 25.47 -20.69 -15.43
CA PRO A 342 26.18 -19.65 -16.16
C PRO A 342 25.27 -18.44 -16.43
N ILE A 343 25.75 -17.25 -16.10
CA ILE A 343 25.03 -15.98 -16.28
C ILE A 343 25.76 -15.12 -17.29
N ILE A 344 25.01 -14.57 -18.25
CA ILE A 344 25.46 -13.54 -19.19
C ILE A 344 24.79 -12.21 -18.83
N TYR A 345 25.57 -11.12 -18.76
CA TYR A 345 25.06 -9.75 -18.71
C TYR A 345 25.93 -8.79 -19.54
N LEU A 346 25.41 -7.59 -19.79
CA LEU A 346 26.03 -6.55 -20.62
C LEU A 346 26.57 -5.43 -19.74
N GLU A 347 27.86 -5.47 -19.42
CA GLU A 347 28.53 -4.46 -18.59
C GLU A 347 29.09 -3.32 -19.46
N LYS A 348 29.15 -2.10 -18.91
CA LYS A 348 29.92 -1.01 -19.52
C LYS A 348 31.33 -1.02 -18.97
N ASN A 349 32.32 -1.09 -19.85
CA ASN A 349 33.73 -0.99 -19.47
C ASN A 349 34.14 0.47 -19.23
N GLU A 350 35.36 0.68 -18.75
CA GLU A 350 35.99 2.00 -18.49
C GLU A 350 35.96 2.98 -19.69
N TYR A 351 35.75 2.47 -20.91
CA TYR A 351 35.66 3.22 -22.16
C TYR A 351 34.21 3.43 -22.65
N ASP A 352 33.21 3.25 -21.78
CA ASP A 352 31.75 3.28 -22.08
C ASP A 352 31.26 2.26 -23.13
N LEU A 353 32.14 1.35 -23.57
CA LEU A 353 31.82 0.24 -24.47
C LEU A 353 31.06 -0.85 -23.72
N VAL A 354 29.95 -1.30 -24.29
CA VAL A 354 29.13 -2.40 -23.76
C VAL A 354 29.77 -3.74 -24.14
N VAL A 355 30.11 -4.56 -23.16
CA VAL A 355 30.77 -5.86 -23.33
C VAL A 355 29.95 -6.96 -22.67
N GLU A 356 29.87 -8.11 -23.35
CA GLU A 356 29.21 -9.30 -22.82
C GLU A 356 30.11 -10.03 -21.81
N LYS A 357 29.60 -10.26 -20.60
CA LYS A 357 30.32 -10.86 -19.49
C LYS A 357 29.62 -12.14 -19.03
N ASN A 358 30.31 -13.27 -19.20
CA ASN A 358 29.84 -14.60 -18.80
C ASN A 358 30.51 -15.02 -17.48
N THR A 359 29.74 -15.17 -16.40
CA THR A 359 30.26 -15.51 -15.07
C THR A 359 29.26 -16.33 -14.24
N MET A 360 29.71 -16.82 -13.08
CA MET A 360 28.83 -17.41 -12.04
C MET A 360 28.44 -16.39 -10.96
N ARG A 361 28.56 -15.08 -11.21
CA ARG A 361 28.22 -14.03 -10.24
C ARG A 361 27.20 -13.06 -10.82
N VAL A 362 26.20 -12.72 -10.03
CA VAL A 362 25.16 -11.74 -10.40
C VAL A 362 25.37 -10.46 -9.60
N PRO A 363 25.68 -9.31 -10.24
CA PRO A 363 25.70 -8.02 -9.56
C PRO A 363 24.30 -7.64 -9.08
N VAL A 364 24.21 -7.10 -7.86
CA VAL A 364 22.93 -6.71 -7.25
C VAL A 364 22.12 -5.72 -8.08
N GLU A 365 22.79 -4.82 -8.82
CA GLU A 365 22.17 -3.73 -9.60
C GLU A 365 21.17 -4.20 -10.67
N TYR A 366 21.40 -5.38 -11.27
CA TYR A 366 20.47 -5.95 -12.25
C TYR A 366 19.15 -6.43 -11.64
N LEU A 367 19.13 -6.64 -10.32
CA LEU A 367 18.01 -7.20 -9.58
C LEU A 367 17.17 -6.13 -8.89
N ILE A 368 17.61 -4.87 -8.87
CA ILE A 368 16.97 -3.76 -8.14
C ILE A 368 16.25 -2.83 -9.14
N VAL A 369 15.10 -2.32 -8.72
CA VAL A 369 14.36 -1.25 -9.40
C VAL A 369 14.05 -0.15 -8.38
N ASP A 370 14.51 1.07 -8.63
CA ASP A 370 14.29 2.21 -7.73
C ASP A 370 12.90 2.85 -7.89
N ILE A 371 12.30 3.19 -6.75
CA ILE A 371 10.97 3.78 -6.64
C ILE A 371 11.12 5.14 -5.93
N PRO A 372 10.68 6.26 -6.54
CA PRO A 372 10.63 7.55 -5.85
C PRO A 372 9.59 7.50 -4.74
N HIS A 373 9.82 8.27 -3.69
CA HIS A 373 8.90 8.37 -2.56
C HIS A 373 8.55 9.83 -2.28
N GLY A 374 7.50 10.05 -1.50
CA GLY A 374 7.05 11.37 -1.08
C GLY A 374 6.13 11.29 0.14
N PHE A 375 5.82 12.45 0.71
CA PHE A 375 4.85 12.59 1.79
C PHE A 375 3.57 13.25 1.29
N SER A 376 2.43 12.80 1.82
CA SER A 376 1.15 13.46 1.61
C SER A 376 0.88 14.52 2.69
N GLU A 377 -0.10 15.37 2.45
CA GLU A 377 -0.75 16.20 3.49
C GLU A 377 -2.04 15.55 4.01
N LYS A 378 -2.62 14.61 3.24
CA LYS A 378 -3.91 13.97 3.56
C LYS A 378 -3.70 12.66 4.31
N SER A 379 -3.47 12.76 5.61
CA SER A 379 -3.31 11.57 6.46
C SER A 379 -4.64 10.96 6.92
N MET A 380 -4.76 9.64 6.80
CA MET A 380 -5.83 8.85 7.40
C MET A 380 -5.77 8.81 8.94
N PHE A 381 -4.56 8.97 9.50
CA PHE A 381 -4.29 8.95 10.95
C PHE A 381 -3.50 10.20 11.34
N PRO A 382 -4.14 11.38 11.43
CA PRO A 382 -3.48 12.66 11.66
C PRO A 382 -2.67 12.75 12.97
N CYS A 383 -2.94 11.88 13.94
CA CYS A 383 -2.31 11.92 15.25
C CYS A 383 -0.91 11.30 15.26
N GLY A 384 0.07 12.10 14.85
CA GLY A 384 1.48 11.72 14.85
C GLY A 384 2.16 11.68 16.22
N THR A 385 1.44 11.63 17.35
CA THR A 385 2.06 11.44 18.67
C THR A 385 2.54 10.00 18.84
N TYR A 386 3.75 9.81 19.39
CA TYR A 386 4.29 8.45 19.57
C TYR A 386 3.48 7.66 20.61
N PHE A 387 2.97 6.51 20.19
CA PHE A 387 2.30 5.52 21.04
C PHE A 387 2.84 4.13 20.71
N ASN A 388 3.08 3.32 21.74
CA ASN A 388 3.57 1.95 21.60
C ASN A 388 2.53 0.97 22.20
N PRO A 389 2.01 -0.01 21.42
CA PRO A 389 1.00 -0.97 21.91
C PRO A 389 1.45 -1.84 23.10
N GLU A 390 2.76 -2.04 23.29
CA GLU A 390 3.31 -2.83 24.40
C GLU A 390 3.44 -2.02 25.72
N TRP A 391 2.93 -0.78 25.76
CA TRP A 391 2.96 0.03 26.98
C TRP A 391 2.04 -0.50 28.08
N GLY A 392 2.62 -0.65 29.29
CA GLY A 392 1.87 -0.90 30.51
C GLY A 392 0.96 0.28 30.91
N LYS A 393 -0.08 -0.03 31.70
CA LYS A 393 -1.21 0.88 32.03
C LYS A 393 -0.78 2.30 32.45
N MET A 394 0.28 2.45 33.24
CA MET A 394 0.80 3.78 33.66
C MET A 394 1.23 4.68 32.50
N LYS A 395 1.86 4.15 31.45
CA LYS A 395 2.28 4.95 30.28
C LYS A 395 1.09 5.31 29.40
N VAL A 396 0.12 4.39 29.27
CA VAL A 396 -1.15 4.64 28.58
C VAL A 396 -1.97 5.72 29.31
N ALA A 397 -2.01 5.68 30.65
CA ALA A 397 -2.64 6.71 31.49
C ALA A 397 -2.01 8.11 31.33
N LYS A 398 -0.69 8.18 31.10
CA LYS A 398 0.04 9.44 30.82
C LYS A 398 -0.15 9.92 29.37
N TYR A 399 -0.52 9.04 28.43
CA TYR A 399 -0.81 9.40 27.03
C TYR A 399 -2.24 9.96 26.85
N PHE A 400 -3.23 9.29 27.46
CA PHE A 400 -4.60 9.78 27.54
C PHE A 400 -4.74 10.78 28.70
N THR A 401 -4.26 12.00 28.45
CA THR A 401 -4.63 13.20 29.19
C THR A 401 -6.14 13.42 29.17
N ASP A 402 -6.70 13.21 28.00
CA ASP A 402 -8.07 13.42 27.55
C ASP A 402 -8.43 12.33 26.52
N TYR A 403 -9.74 12.08 26.32
CA TYR A 403 -10.25 11.09 25.36
C TYR A 403 -10.79 11.75 24.08
N SER A 404 -10.07 12.75 23.54
CA SER A 404 -10.40 13.38 22.26
C SER A 404 -10.24 12.43 21.08
N LEU A 405 -11.02 12.65 20.01
CA LEU A 405 -10.96 11.85 18.78
C LEU A 405 -9.54 11.80 18.19
N GLU A 406 -8.80 12.91 18.23
CA GLU A 406 -7.41 12.97 17.75
C GLU A 406 -6.53 11.89 18.39
N LYS A 407 -6.64 11.64 19.70
CA LYS A 407 -5.85 10.59 20.39
C LYS A 407 -6.17 9.18 19.86
N PHE A 408 -7.39 8.94 19.39
CA PHE A 408 -7.80 7.66 18.80
C PHE A 408 -7.44 7.56 17.30
N GLN A 409 -7.25 8.68 16.60
CA GLN A 409 -6.80 8.75 15.21
C GLN A 409 -5.30 8.41 15.04
N ASN A 410 -4.83 7.39 15.75
CA ASN A 410 -3.48 6.84 15.71
C ASN A 410 -3.58 5.31 15.58
N PHE A 411 -2.96 4.75 14.54
CA PHE A 411 -3.06 3.31 14.28
C PHE A 411 -2.53 2.43 15.42
N ASN A 412 -1.49 2.86 16.14
CA ASN A 412 -0.95 2.10 17.28
C ASN A 412 -1.91 2.08 18.48
N VAL A 413 -2.75 3.11 18.62
CA VAL A 413 -3.84 3.13 19.62
C VAL A 413 -4.94 2.14 19.21
N LEU A 414 -5.31 2.08 17.93
CA LEU A 414 -6.25 1.06 17.42
C LEU A 414 -5.73 -0.36 17.63
N LEU A 415 -4.44 -0.62 17.35
CA LEU A 415 -3.80 -1.91 17.61
C LEU A 415 -3.87 -2.32 19.08
N TYR A 416 -3.62 -1.37 19.99
CA TYR A 416 -3.70 -1.62 21.44
C TYR A 416 -5.10 -2.04 21.86
N PHE A 417 -6.13 -1.28 21.46
CA PHE A 417 -7.51 -1.65 21.78
C PHE A 417 -7.92 -2.98 21.13
N PHE A 418 -7.52 -3.23 19.88
CA PHE A 418 -7.76 -4.49 19.19
C PHE A 418 -7.18 -5.68 19.98
N GLN A 419 -5.92 -5.60 20.39
CA GLN A 419 -5.25 -6.65 21.18
C GLN A 419 -5.89 -6.84 22.56
N LYS A 420 -6.33 -5.75 23.23
CA LYS A 420 -6.92 -5.84 24.58
C LYS A 420 -8.38 -6.27 24.59
N PHE A 421 -9.18 -5.90 23.57
CA PHE A 421 -10.63 -6.11 23.56
C PHE A 421 -11.07 -7.36 22.78
N ASN A 422 -10.30 -7.82 21.78
CA ASN A 422 -10.62 -9.06 21.05
C ASN A 422 -9.86 -10.29 21.62
N GLY A 423 -8.81 -10.09 22.43
CA GLY A 423 -8.08 -11.18 23.09
C GLY A 423 -7.44 -12.15 22.08
N SER A 424 -7.75 -13.44 22.19
CA SER A 424 -7.30 -14.47 21.24
C SER A 424 -8.20 -14.64 20.02
N ASP A 425 -9.40 -14.03 20.02
CA ASP A 425 -10.32 -14.12 18.88
C ASP A 425 -9.87 -13.17 17.77
N ARG A 426 -9.71 -13.71 16.56
CA ARG A 426 -9.26 -12.96 15.37
C ARG A 426 -10.38 -12.13 14.71
N SER A 427 -11.48 -11.86 15.42
CA SER A 427 -12.67 -11.20 14.88
C SER A 427 -12.88 -9.82 15.51
N LEU A 428 -13.50 -8.88 14.79
CA LEU A 428 -13.84 -7.57 15.35
C LEU A 428 -15.11 -7.67 16.20
N ASN A 429 -14.92 -7.47 17.52
CA ASN A 429 -16.02 -7.16 18.42
C ASN A 429 -16.74 -5.86 18.02
N ALA A 430 -18.02 -5.71 18.38
CA ALA A 430 -18.85 -4.55 18.03
C ALA A 430 -18.24 -3.23 18.51
N ASP A 431 -17.66 -3.24 19.71
CA ASP A 431 -17.01 -2.09 20.34
C ASP A 431 -15.81 -1.59 19.50
N MET A 432 -15.05 -2.52 18.90
CA MET A 432 -13.93 -2.18 18.01
C MET A 432 -14.41 -1.63 16.67
N LYS A 433 -15.56 -2.10 16.17
CA LYS A 433 -16.18 -1.52 14.96
C LYS A 433 -16.61 -0.07 15.21
N LEU A 434 -17.26 0.21 16.35
CA LEU A 434 -17.62 1.56 16.77
C LEU A 434 -16.41 2.49 16.89
N LEU A 435 -15.29 2.01 17.45
CA LEU A 435 -14.05 2.78 17.52
C LEU A 435 -13.47 3.09 16.13
N VAL A 436 -13.39 2.09 15.25
CA VAL A 436 -12.88 2.28 13.88
C VAL A 436 -13.78 3.22 13.09
N ASP A 437 -15.10 3.03 13.14
CA ASP A 437 -16.06 3.91 12.48
C ASP A 437 -16.01 5.35 13.02
N ALA A 438 -15.69 5.54 14.31
CA ALA A 438 -15.44 6.86 14.87
C ALA A 438 -14.15 7.50 14.35
N VAL A 439 -13.06 6.74 14.27
CA VAL A 439 -11.78 7.21 13.69
C VAL A 439 -11.91 7.57 12.21
N LEU A 440 -12.73 6.80 11.46
CA LEU A 440 -13.08 7.05 10.06
C LEU A 440 -14.14 8.15 9.87
N GLY A 441 -14.64 8.78 10.94
CA GLY A 441 -15.63 9.86 10.87
C GLY A 441 -17.07 9.44 10.51
N ARG A 442 -17.34 8.14 10.41
CA ARG A 442 -18.69 7.58 10.13
C ARG A 442 -19.62 7.69 11.34
N VAL A 443 -19.07 7.68 12.55
CA VAL A 443 -19.78 7.70 13.84
C VAL A 443 -19.12 8.71 14.78
N ARG A 444 -19.86 9.24 15.78
CA ARG A 444 -19.25 10.09 16.82
C ARG A 444 -18.59 9.25 17.91
N ILE A 445 -17.42 9.70 18.39
CA ILE A 445 -16.61 8.98 19.38
C ILE A 445 -17.36 8.74 20.71
N GLU A 446 -18.29 9.63 21.10
CA GLU A 446 -19.07 9.46 22.34
C GLU A 446 -19.80 8.11 22.44
N LYS A 447 -20.24 7.52 21.31
CA LYS A 447 -20.89 6.19 21.32
C LYS A 447 -19.94 5.09 21.79
N PHE A 448 -18.66 5.17 21.41
CA PHE A 448 -17.62 4.27 21.89
C PHE A 448 -17.26 4.56 23.35
N LEU A 449 -17.15 5.83 23.75
CA LEU A 449 -16.83 6.22 25.13
C LEU A 449 -17.90 5.75 26.15
N GLN A 450 -19.16 5.61 25.73
CA GLN A 450 -20.26 5.09 26.57
C GLN A 450 -20.30 3.56 26.65
N THR A 451 -19.44 2.85 25.92
CA THR A 451 -19.44 1.38 25.86
C THR A 451 -18.88 0.77 27.15
N PHE A 452 -19.55 -0.25 27.68
CA PHE A 452 -19.18 -0.93 28.94
C PHE A 452 -17.74 -1.44 28.98
N THR A 453 -17.22 -1.94 27.86
CA THR A 453 -15.83 -2.39 27.71
C THR A 453 -14.84 -1.23 27.83
N PHE A 454 -15.17 -0.06 27.29
CA PHE A 454 -14.35 1.15 27.41
C PHE A 454 -14.40 1.73 28.84
N LEU A 455 -15.57 1.78 29.47
CA LEU A 455 -15.71 2.23 30.86
C LEU A 455 -14.90 1.36 31.84
N LYS A 456 -14.94 0.02 31.67
CA LYS A 456 -14.05 -0.89 32.43
C LYS A 456 -12.56 -0.64 32.18
N PHE A 457 -12.21 -0.21 30.97
CA PHE A 457 -10.85 0.15 30.62
C PHE A 457 -10.43 1.46 31.31
N THR A 458 -11.28 2.50 31.32
CA THR A 458 -11.00 3.77 32.01
C THR A 458 -10.83 3.56 33.50
N ASP A 459 -11.72 2.80 34.16
CA ASP A 459 -11.59 2.44 35.59
C ASP A 459 -10.24 1.75 35.88
N SER A 460 -9.83 0.84 34.98
CA SER A 460 -8.55 0.14 35.09
C SER A 460 -7.33 1.02 34.78
N ILE A 461 -7.49 2.16 34.12
CA ILE A 461 -6.41 3.10 33.77
C ILE A 461 -6.28 4.18 34.84
N GLU A 462 -7.40 4.73 35.32
CA GLU A 462 -7.43 5.79 36.33
C GLU A 462 -6.92 5.29 37.68
N SER A 463 -7.23 4.05 38.07
CA SER A 463 -6.59 3.35 39.19
C SER A 463 -5.06 3.22 39.09
N HIS A 464 -4.47 3.46 37.92
CA HIS A 464 -3.03 3.45 37.66
C HIS A 464 -2.48 4.83 37.28
N ARG A 465 -3.33 5.87 37.23
CA ARG A 465 -2.94 7.27 36.98
C ARG A 465 -2.39 7.87 38.27
N LYS A 466 -1.24 7.37 38.72
CA LYS A 466 -0.52 7.92 39.86
C LYS A 466 -0.07 9.34 39.56
N GLU A 467 -0.62 10.32 40.25
CA GLU A 467 -0.05 11.68 40.30
C GLU A 467 1.27 11.69 41.07
N GLU A 468 2.37 11.47 40.37
CA GLU A 468 3.71 11.78 40.87
C GLU A 468 3.84 13.31 41.05
N TRP A 469 4.17 13.78 42.25
CA TRP A 469 4.36 15.21 42.52
C TRP A 469 5.75 15.51 43.10
N ASP A 470 6.46 16.43 42.45
CA ASP A 470 7.79 16.87 42.86
C ASP A 470 7.67 17.90 44.02
N CYS A 471 8.35 17.65 45.14
CA CYS A 471 8.28 18.51 46.30
C CYS A 471 8.96 19.87 46.03
N LYS A 472 8.20 20.97 46.17
CA LYS A 472 8.71 22.35 45.98
C LYS A 472 9.83 22.76 46.93
N ILE A 473 10.11 22.00 48.01
CA ILE A 473 11.19 22.29 48.98
C ILE A 473 12.41 21.39 48.75
N CYS A 474 12.25 20.06 48.74
CA CYS A 474 13.38 19.12 48.67
C CYS A 474 13.59 18.45 47.30
N THR A 475 12.82 18.85 46.28
CA THR A 475 12.79 18.28 44.91
C THR A 475 12.54 16.77 44.80
N TYR A 476 12.23 16.09 45.92
CA TYR A 476 11.89 14.67 45.92
C TYR A 476 10.56 14.40 45.23
N ARG A 477 10.52 13.37 44.38
CA ARG A 477 9.34 12.92 43.65
C ARG A 477 8.51 11.98 44.50
N ASN A 478 7.38 12.47 45.00
CA ASN A 478 6.46 11.68 45.82
C ASN A 478 5.52 10.86 44.95
N LEU A 479 5.10 9.72 45.47
CA LEU A 479 4.07 8.88 44.87
C LEU A 479 2.67 9.34 45.30
N ASP A 480 1.71 9.05 44.43
CA ASP A 480 0.29 9.38 44.63
C ASP A 480 -0.29 8.77 45.93
N GLY A 481 -1.24 9.48 46.54
CA GLY A 481 -1.84 9.16 47.83
C GLY A 481 -1.13 9.78 49.05
N THR A 482 -0.04 10.53 48.85
CA THR A 482 0.67 11.23 49.94
C THR A 482 0.48 12.75 49.88
N ASP A 483 -0.29 13.30 50.82
CA ASP A 483 -0.42 14.77 51.03
C ASP A 483 0.80 15.40 51.73
N ARG A 484 1.84 14.61 52.03
CA ARG A 484 3.10 15.05 52.62
C ARG A 484 4.26 14.39 51.91
N CYS A 485 5.35 15.12 51.74
CA CYS A 485 6.55 14.57 51.10
C CYS A 485 7.20 13.49 51.96
N GLU A 486 7.53 12.34 51.39
CA GLU A 486 8.15 11.20 52.10
C GLU A 486 9.54 11.52 52.69
N MET A 487 10.28 12.49 52.10
CA MET A 487 11.63 12.84 52.54
C MET A 487 11.73 14.07 53.47
N CYS A 488 10.74 14.97 53.45
CA CYS A 488 10.80 16.22 54.22
C CYS A 488 9.49 16.61 54.90
N GLU A 489 8.51 15.70 54.91
CA GLU A 489 7.17 15.79 55.52
C GLU A 489 6.32 17.02 55.11
N THR A 490 6.83 17.83 54.17
CA THR A 490 6.21 19.07 53.72
C THR A 490 4.91 18.77 53.00
N GLN A 491 3.85 19.50 53.38
CA GLN A 491 2.52 19.28 52.85
C GLN A 491 2.42 19.64 51.36
N ARG A 492 1.59 18.90 50.61
CA ARG A 492 1.32 19.11 49.19
C ARG A 492 0.55 20.43 49.01
N ASN A 493 1.26 21.52 48.70
CA ASN A 493 0.64 22.80 48.41
C ASN A 493 -0.06 22.77 47.04
N TYR A 494 -1.37 22.52 47.05
CA TYR A 494 -2.30 22.87 45.98
C TYR A 494 -2.33 24.41 45.86
N GLY A 495 -1.52 24.94 44.95
CA GLY A 495 -1.37 26.37 44.68
C GLY A 495 -1.70 26.68 43.24
#